data_AF-T1DDW5-F1
#
_entry.id   AF-T1DDW5-F1
#
_cell.length_a   1.000
_cell.length_b   1.000
_cell.length_c   1.000
_cell.angle_alpha   90.00
_cell.angle_beta   90.00
_cell.angle_gamma   90.00
#
_symmetry.space_group_name_H-M   'P 1'
#
loop_
_entity.id
_entity.type
_entity.pdbx_description
1 polymer ?
#
loop_
_entity_poly.entity_id
_entity_poly.type
_entity_poly.pdbx_seq_one_letter_code
_entity_poly.pdbx_strand_id
1 'polypeptide(L)' 'MAKNFSASPELVIVDRNIQETGKHEVIGYSKIYADKNSAMLYEPDYELFRNGLKEKKAEGQ' A
#
# COMPACT_ATOMS: atom_id res chain seq x y z
N MET A 1 -0.26 -10.89 -5.27
CA MET A 1 0.48 -10.67 -4.01
C MET A 1 -0.37 -10.99 -2.78
N ALA A 2 -1.47 -10.29 -2.50
CA ALA A 2 -2.33 -10.57 -1.33
C ALA A 2 -2.75 -12.06 -1.18
N LYS A 3 -3.17 -12.69 -2.29
CA LYS A 3 -3.49 -14.13 -2.35
C LYS A 3 -2.31 -15.05 -2.01
N ASN A 4 -1.08 -14.63 -2.31
CA ASN A 4 0.12 -15.44 -2.05
C ASN A 4 0.44 -15.50 -0.54
N PHE A 5 -0.06 -14.52 0.22
CA PHE A 5 0.14 -14.41 1.66
C PHE A 5 -1.14 -14.64 2.46
N SER A 6 -2.23 -15.10 1.81
CA SER A 6 -3.57 -15.24 2.42
C SER A 6 -4.04 -13.99 3.17
N ALA A 7 -3.63 -12.81 2.70
CA ALA A 7 -3.97 -11.53 3.31
C ALA A 7 -5.12 -10.85 2.56
N SER A 8 -5.91 -10.04 3.28
CA SER A 8 -6.92 -9.20 2.65
C SER A 8 -6.24 -8.13 1.78
N PRO A 9 -6.66 -7.91 0.52
CA PRO A 9 -6.00 -6.95 -0.39
C PRO A 9 -5.90 -5.53 0.16
N GLU A 10 -6.90 -5.13 0.95
CA GLU A 10 -7.01 -3.83 1.63
C GLU A 10 -6.03 -3.64 2.78
N LEU A 11 -5.36 -4.71 3.24
CA LEU A 11 -4.33 -4.66 4.29
C LEU A 11 -2.90 -4.75 3.73
N VAL A 12 -2.76 -4.75 2.41
CA VAL A 12 -1.47 -4.77 1.72
C VAL A 12 -1.11 -3.35 1.29
N ILE A 13 -0.04 -2.80 1.84
CA ILE A 13 0.50 -1.50 1.48
C ILE A 13 1.71 -1.71 0.59
N VAL A 14 1.66 -1.17 -0.62
CA VAL A 14 2.77 -1.20 -1.57
C VAL A 14 3.64 0.02 -1.33
N ASP A 15 4.82 -0.20 -0.76
CA ASP A 15 5.78 0.85 -0.41
C ASP A 15 6.50 1.34 -1.67
N ARG A 16 7.36 0.48 -2.23
CA ARG A 16 8.19 0.82 -3.39
C ARG A 16 8.17 -0.29 -4.42
N ASN A 17 7.92 0.10 -5.67
CA ASN A 17 8.12 -0.74 -6.85
C ASN A 17 9.19 -0.09 -7.73
N ILE A 18 10.20 -0.86 -8.09
CA ILE A 18 11.25 -0.47 -9.04
C ILE A 18 11.11 -1.41 -10.24
N GLN A 19 10.90 -0.80 -11.41
CA GLN A 19 10.99 -1.50 -12.68
C GLN A 19 12.35 -1.19 -13.30
N GLU A 20 13.18 -2.22 -13.49
CA GLU A 20 14.45 -2.04 -14.19
C GLU A 20 14.21 -2.05 -15.70
N THR A 21 14.58 -0.95 -16.37
CA THR A 21 14.41 -0.80 -17.81
C THR A 21 15.15 -1.90 -18.56
N GLY A 22 14.46 -2.52 -19.53
CA GLY A 22 14.99 -3.62 -20.32
C GLY A 22 14.83 -5.00 -19.68
N LYS A 23 14.30 -5.08 -18.45
CA LYS A 23 13.87 -6.33 -17.83
C LYS A 23 12.35 -6.41 -17.77
N HIS A 24 11.80 -7.61 -17.97
CA HIS A 24 10.38 -7.87 -17.81
C HIS A 24 10.03 -8.26 -16.36
N GLU A 25 10.57 -7.52 -15.39
CA GLU A 25 10.31 -7.75 -13.97
C GLU A 25 10.14 -6.43 -13.22
N VAL A 26 9.37 -6.49 -12.13
CA VAL A 26 9.20 -5.40 -11.17
C VAL A 26 9.56 -5.94 -9.81
N ILE A 27 10.54 -5.32 -9.16
CA ILE A 27 11.02 -5.69 -7.83
C ILE A 27 10.54 -4.63 -6.85
N GLY A 28 9.94 -5.05 -5.75
CA GLY A 28 9.39 -4.13 -4.79
C GLY A 28 9.18 -4.72 -3.41
N TYR A 29 8.87 -3.83 -2.47
CA TYR A 29 8.52 -4.18 -1.10
C TYR A 29 7.06 -3.84 -0.82
N SER A 30 6.42 -4.69 -0.03
CA SER A 30 5.07 -4.46 0.46
C SER A 30 4.99 -4.83 1.93
N LYS A 31 4.19 -4.07 2.67
CA LYS A 31 3.90 -4.30 4.09
C LYS A 31 2.51 -4.88 4.20
N ILE A 32 2.35 -5.94 5.00
CA ILE A 32 1.07 -6.62 5.20
C ILE A 32 0.70 -6.44 6.67
N TYR A 33 -0.44 -5.83 6.93
CA TYR A 33 -0.93 -5.59 8.29
C TYR A 33 -1.98 -6.61 8.68
N ALA A 34 -2.07 -6.89 9.99
CA ALA A 34 -3.13 -7.74 10.53
C ALA A 34 -4.49 -7.03 10.54
N ASP A 35 -4.48 -5.70 10.72
CA ASP A 35 -5.67 -4.87 10.81
C ASP A 35 -5.43 -3.45 10.29
N LYS A 36 -6.52 -2.75 9.96
CA LYS A 36 -6.49 -1.39 9.38
C LYS A 36 -5.97 -0.34 10.37
N ASN A 37 -6.21 -0.49 11.66
CA ASN A 37 -5.81 0.51 12.65
C ASN A 37 -4.29 0.52 12.82
N SER A 38 -3.66 -0.66 12.81
CA SER A 38 -2.21 -0.81 12.79
C SER A 38 -1.59 -0.11 11.58
N ALA A 39 -2.15 -0.33 10.38
CA ALA A 39 -1.71 0.37 9.18
C ALA A 39 -1.79 1.89 9.32
N MET A 40 -2.91 2.41 9.83
CA MET A 40 -3.13 3.84 10.03
C MET A 40 -2.25 4.48 11.12
N LEU A 41 -1.79 3.70 12.10
CA LEU A 41 -0.93 4.19 13.17
C LEU A 41 0.53 4.35 12.73
N TYR A 42 1.03 3.42 11.92
CA TYR A 42 2.45 3.33 11.58
C TYR A 42 2.81 3.98 10.24
N GLU A 43 1.89 4.04 9.30
CA GLU A 43 2.18 4.57 7.97
C GLU A 43 1.86 6.06 7.85
N PRO A 44 2.66 6.79 7.05
CA PRO A 44 2.38 8.18 6.78
C PRO A 44 1.13 8.34 5.91
N ASP A 45 0.45 9.47 6.09
CA ASP A 45 -0.82 9.79 5.40
C ASP A 45 -0.76 9.61 3.88
N TYR A 46 0.35 9.98 3.23
CA TYR A 46 0.49 9.87 1.79
C TYR A 46 0.48 8.40 1.30
N GLU A 47 1.05 7.47 2.06
CA GLU A 47 0.97 6.03 1.75
C GLU A 47 -0.45 5.50 1.98
N LEU A 48 -1.12 5.97 3.05
CA LEU A 48 -2.50 5.59 3.33
C LEU A 48 -3.47 6.05 2.24
N PHE A 49 -3.30 7.27 1.71
CA PHE A 49 -4.10 7.77 0.59
C PHE A 49 -3.81 6.98 -0.69
N ARG A 50 -2.53 6.75 -1.00
CA ARG A 50 -2.08 6.02 -2.19
C ARG A 50 -2.61 4.57 -2.23
N ASN A 51 -2.69 3.93 -1.07
CA ASN A 51 -3.18 2.56 -0.92
C ASN A 51 -4.68 2.48 -0.54
N GLY A 52 -5.41 3.60 -0.57
CA GLY A 52 -6.87 3.62 -0.37
C GLY A 52 -7.35 3.36 1.07
N LEU A 53 -6.46 3.43 2.05
CA LEU A 53 -6.77 3.22 3.47
C LEU A 53 -7.36 4.47 4.14
N LYS A 54 -7.04 5.65 3.60
CA LYS A 54 -7.54 6.96 4.04
C LYS A 54 -8.12 7.70 2.83
N GLU A 55 -9.20 8.45 3.01
CA GLU A 55 -9.77 9.29 1.97
C GLU A 55 -9.20 10.70 2.06
N LYS A 56 -8.66 11.22 0.95
CA LYS A 56 -8.22 12.60 0.89
C LYS A 56 -9.46 13.48 0.93
N LYS A 57 -9.76 14.08 2.09
CA LYS A 57 -10.80 15.11 2.18
C LYS A 57 -10.37 16.26 1.28
N ALA A 58 -11.01 16.39 0.13
CA ALA A 58 -10.98 17.64 -0.61
C ALA A 58 -11.73 18.64 0.28
N GLU A 59 -11.02 19.62 0.84
CA GLU A 59 -11.70 20.81 1.36
C GLU A 59 -12.42 21.43 0.16
N GLY A 60 -13.75 21.41 0.21
CA GLY A 60 -14.62 21.90 -0.85
C GLY A 60 -14.30 23.35 -1.18
N GLN A 61 -14.21 23.62 -2.49
CA GLN A 61 -14.35 24.96 -3.05
C GLN A 61 -15.84 25.34 -3.12
#